data_AF-A0A1Z8NFX5-F1
#
_entry.id   AF-A0A1Z8NFX5-F1
#
_cell.length_a   1.000
_cell.length_b   1.000
_cell.length_c   1.000
_cell.angle_alpha   90.00
_cell.angle_beta   90.00
_cell.angle_gamma   90.00
#
_symmetry.space_group_name_H-M   'P 1'
#
loop_
_entity.id
_entity.type
_entity.pdbx_description
1 polymer ?
#
loop_
_entity_poly.entity_id
_entity_poly.type
_entity_poly.pdbx_seq_one_letter_code
_entity_poly.pdbx_strand_id
1 'polypeptide(L)'
;MEYDKLMQPLLEKNSTPPFSYASFLRHINNRGDIPKRQQTLDLDNYETPLASKLKSERAQRQVRTKIGQELDMKGMRKFLTQNGPWDQLISNANIDLVNLEASKEIILNKSLSVTPFHVPHRDEYSETVGFKIKGKDKTALFIPDIDKWNKWGQSIIKEIKKVDYAFIDGTFYSGVEIGHRNIAEIPHPFIEESIGLFEELSLQERNKVYFIHYNHTNPVLDTESKACKKIQDKGFNLARKNDRFKL
;
A
#
# COMPACT_ATOMS: atom_id res chain seq x y z
N MET A 1 -31.22 10.70 -20.73
CA MET A 1 -31.51 9.26 -20.55
C MET A 1 -30.45 8.51 -19.74
N GLU A 2 -29.31 9.12 -19.37
CA GLU A 2 -28.23 8.43 -18.63
C GLU A 2 -28.18 8.71 -17.12
N TYR A 3 -28.70 9.84 -16.66
CA TYR A 3 -28.65 10.23 -15.24
C TYR A 3 -29.42 9.23 -14.33
N ASP A 4 -30.64 8.85 -14.74
CA ASP A 4 -31.49 7.97 -13.93
C ASP A 4 -30.93 6.55 -13.82
N LYS A 5 -30.16 6.08 -14.82
CA LYS A 5 -29.44 4.79 -14.77
C LYS A 5 -28.22 4.85 -13.85
N LEU A 6 -27.48 5.96 -13.85
CA LEU A 6 -26.31 6.18 -12.97
C LEU A 6 -26.69 6.29 -11.50
N MET A 7 -27.89 6.78 -11.19
CA MET A 7 -28.34 7.04 -9.82
C MET A 7 -29.10 5.87 -9.18
N GLN A 8 -29.49 4.84 -9.94
CA GLN A 8 -30.20 3.66 -9.40
C GLN A 8 -29.47 2.97 -8.22
N PRO A 9 -28.15 2.76 -8.24
CA PRO A 9 -27.44 2.11 -7.13
C PRO A 9 -27.42 2.95 -5.83
N LEU A 10 -27.73 4.25 -5.91
CA LEU A 10 -27.70 5.18 -4.77
C LEU A 10 -29.08 5.39 -4.13
N LEU A 11 -30.15 4.84 -4.72
CA LEU A 11 -31.54 5.07 -4.28
C LEU A 11 -32.05 4.00 -3.30
N GLU A 12 -31.28 2.96 -3.00
CA GLU A 12 -31.65 1.95 -2.01
C GLU A 12 -31.20 2.32 -0.59
N LYS A 13 -31.93 3.25 0.02
CA LYS A 13 -32.30 3.31 1.45
C LYS A 13 -32.88 4.68 1.78
N ASN A 14 -34.22 4.77 1.81
CA ASN A 14 -35.06 5.75 2.50
C ASN A 14 -34.40 7.10 2.88
N SER A 15 -33.85 7.79 1.89
CA SER A 15 -33.34 9.15 2.05
C SER A 15 -33.77 9.90 0.80
N THR A 16 -34.64 10.89 0.96
CA THR A 16 -34.87 11.88 -0.10
C THR A 16 -33.51 12.45 -0.51
N PRO A 17 -33.09 12.36 -1.78
CA PRO A 17 -31.81 12.90 -2.20
C PRO A 17 -31.79 14.40 -1.91
N PRO A 18 -30.68 14.94 -1.34
CA PRO A 18 -30.61 16.35 -0.93
C PRO A 18 -30.77 17.32 -2.11
N PHE A 19 -30.64 16.83 -3.34
CA PHE A 19 -30.84 17.56 -4.58
C PHE A 19 -31.63 16.73 -5.59
N SER A 20 -32.76 17.27 -6.04
CA SER A 20 -33.49 16.70 -7.18
C SER A 20 -32.81 17.10 -8.50
N TYR A 21 -32.91 16.26 -9.53
CA TYR A 21 -32.45 16.59 -10.88
C TYR A 21 -33.09 17.91 -11.40
N ALA A 22 -34.35 18.15 -11.05
CA ALA A 22 -35.03 19.41 -11.35
C ALA A 22 -34.42 20.61 -10.61
N SER A 23 -33.96 20.43 -9.36
CA SER A 23 -33.25 21.46 -8.58
C SER A 23 -31.89 21.77 -9.18
N PHE A 24 -31.16 20.75 -9.65
CA PHE A 24 -29.89 20.90 -10.36
C PHE A 24 -30.07 21.65 -11.69
N LEU A 25 -31.05 21.26 -12.51
CA LEU A 25 -31.36 21.94 -13.77
C LEU A 25 -31.80 23.40 -13.56
N ARG A 26 -32.53 23.70 -12.49
CA ARG A 26 -32.90 25.07 -12.13
C ARG A 26 -31.68 25.89 -11.69
N HIS A 27 -30.73 25.28 -10.98
CA HIS A 27 -29.51 25.94 -10.54
C HIS A 27 -28.59 26.30 -11.71
N ILE A 28 -28.44 25.42 -12.70
CA ILE A 28 -27.60 25.69 -13.89
C ILE A 28 -28.27 26.61 -14.91
N ASN A 29 -29.61 26.64 -14.99
CA ASN A 29 -30.35 27.50 -15.93
C ASN A 29 -30.59 28.93 -15.41
N ASN A 30 -30.46 29.17 -14.10
CA ASN A 30 -30.42 30.52 -13.54
C ASN A 30 -29.06 31.17 -13.83
N ARG A 31 -28.85 31.59 -15.09
CA ARG A 31 -27.66 32.29 -15.59
C ARG A 31 -27.50 33.74 -15.07
N GLY A 32 -28.12 34.08 -13.92
CA GLY A 32 -28.11 35.42 -13.34
C GLY A 32 -26.88 35.71 -12.47
N ASP A 33 -26.31 34.69 -11.82
CA ASP A 33 -25.30 34.86 -10.76
C ASP A 33 -23.94 34.21 -11.06
N ILE A 34 -23.71 33.76 -12.29
CA ILE A 34 -22.38 33.25 -12.69
C ILE A 34 -21.49 34.48 -12.98
N PRO A 35 -20.39 34.70 -12.25
CA PRO A 35 -19.45 35.77 -12.56
C PRO A 35 -19.03 35.67 -14.03
N LYS A 36 -18.98 36.80 -14.74
CA LYS A 36 -18.64 36.93 -16.18
C LYS A 36 -17.36 36.20 -16.66
N ARG A 37 -16.59 35.54 -15.79
CA ARG A 37 -15.43 34.71 -16.12
C ARG A 37 -15.74 33.29 -16.61
N GLN A 38 -17.00 32.85 -16.60
CA GLN A 38 -17.37 31.49 -17.03
C GLN A 38 -18.36 31.46 -18.21
N GLN A 39 -18.33 32.46 -19.07
CA GLN A 39 -18.87 32.28 -20.42
C GLN A 39 -17.76 31.72 -21.31
N THR A 40 -17.85 30.40 -21.53
CA THR A 40 -17.17 29.61 -22.56
C THR A 40 -15.67 29.82 -22.68
N LEU A 41 -14.91 29.02 -21.92
CA LEU A 41 -13.64 28.51 -22.45
C LEU A 41 -14.01 27.54 -23.57
N ASP A 42 -13.80 27.94 -24.81
CA ASP A 42 -13.70 27.03 -25.94
C ASP A 42 -12.44 26.17 -25.72
N LEU A 43 -12.59 25.00 -25.09
CA LEU A 43 -11.47 24.16 -24.66
C LEU A 43 -10.60 23.72 -25.84
N ASP A 44 -11.15 23.71 -27.04
CA ASP A 44 -10.44 23.34 -28.27
C ASP A 44 -9.55 24.47 -28.81
N ASN A 45 -9.80 25.73 -28.41
CA ASN A 45 -9.07 26.92 -28.89
C ASN A 45 -8.50 27.82 -27.79
N TYR A 46 -8.56 27.39 -26.52
CA TYR A 46 -8.10 28.22 -25.41
C TYR A 46 -6.58 28.22 -25.28
N GLU A 47 -5.93 29.26 -25.80
CA GLU A 47 -4.55 29.55 -25.43
C GLU A 47 -4.48 30.07 -23.99
N THR A 48 -3.81 29.32 -23.13
CA THR A 48 -3.64 29.69 -21.72
C THR A 48 -2.92 31.04 -21.61
N PRO A 49 -3.49 32.05 -20.92
CA PRO A 49 -2.86 33.37 -20.80
C PRO A 49 -1.45 33.25 -20.22
N LEU A 50 -0.51 34.05 -20.72
CA LEU A 50 0.89 34.01 -20.28
C LEU A 50 1.05 34.10 -18.75
N ALA A 51 0.22 34.91 -18.07
CA ALA A 51 0.21 35.02 -16.62
C ALA A 51 -0.25 33.73 -15.90
N SER A 52 -1.13 32.96 -16.53
CA SER A 52 -1.57 31.63 -16.04
C SER A 52 -0.49 30.57 -16.30
N LYS A 53 0.17 30.60 -17.48
CA LYS A 53 1.38 29.79 -17.76
C LYS A 53 2.51 30.09 -16.79
N LEU A 54 2.78 31.37 -16.49
CA LEU A 54 3.82 31.77 -15.53
C LEU A 54 3.43 31.43 -14.08
N LYS A 55 2.14 31.45 -13.72
CA LYS A 55 1.66 30.97 -12.42
C LYS A 55 1.76 29.45 -12.32
N SER A 56 1.42 28.70 -13.38
CA SER A 56 1.60 27.24 -13.41
C SER A 56 3.08 26.87 -13.40
N GLU A 57 3.95 27.61 -14.09
CA GLU A 57 5.41 27.41 -14.06
C GLU A 57 6.01 27.78 -12.70
N ARG A 58 5.55 28.86 -12.06
CA ARG A 58 5.97 29.20 -10.69
C ARG A 58 5.44 28.20 -9.67
N ALA A 59 4.20 27.73 -9.82
CA ALA A 59 3.62 26.68 -8.99
C ALA A 59 4.36 25.36 -9.20
N GLN A 60 4.67 24.97 -10.44
CA GLN A 60 5.52 23.81 -10.78
C GLN A 60 6.95 23.97 -10.27
N ARG A 61 7.51 25.20 -10.26
CA ARG A 61 8.81 25.50 -9.63
C ARG A 61 8.79 25.46 -8.11
N GLN A 62 7.66 25.79 -7.47
CA GLN A 62 7.50 25.68 -6.01
C GLN A 62 7.14 24.25 -5.58
N VAL A 63 6.46 23.49 -6.44
CA VAL A 63 6.17 22.05 -6.28
C VAL A 63 7.36 21.17 -6.69
N ARG A 64 8.40 21.74 -7.31
CA ARG A 64 9.72 21.13 -7.56
C ARG A 64 10.51 20.75 -6.30
N THR A 65 9.85 20.68 -5.15
CA THR A 65 10.30 19.86 -4.04
C THR A 65 10.13 18.40 -4.49
N LYS A 66 11.18 17.83 -5.10
CA LYS A 66 11.26 16.44 -5.58
C LYS A 66 10.53 15.51 -4.60
N ILE A 67 9.39 14.96 -5.00
CA ILE A 67 8.66 13.97 -4.20
C ILE A 67 9.27 12.61 -4.52
N GLY A 68 10.45 12.33 -3.94
CA GLY A 68 11.04 10.98 -3.85
C GLY A 68 11.44 10.29 -5.16
N GLN A 69 12.22 9.21 -5.01
CA GLN A 69 12.33 8.16 -6.02
C GLN A 69 11.35 7.07 -5.62
N GLU A 70 10.54 6.58 -6.55
CA GLU A 70 9.65 5.44 -6.33
C GLU A 70 10.29 4.18 -6.95
N LEU A 71 10.27 3.08 -6.20
CA LEU A 71 10.85 1.81 -6.61
C LEU A 71 9.73 0.90 -7.14
N ASP A 72 9.84 0.44 -8.39
CA ASP A 72 8.77 -0.30 -9.07
C ASP A 72 9.26 -1.61 -9.73
N MET A 73 8.43 -2.65 -9.71
CA MET A 73 8.59 -3.82 -10.58
C MET A 73 7.83 -3.62 -11.90
N LYS A 74 8.02 -4.51 -12.88
CA LYS A 74 7.46 -4.37 -14.23
C LYS A 74 5.94 -4.16 -14.25
N GLY A 75 5.17 -4.92 -13.46
CA GLY A 75 3.73 -4.78 -13.34
C GLY A 75 3.33 -3.45 -12.69
N MET A 76 3.94 -3.11 -11.56
CA MET A 76 3.71 -1.81 -10.89
C MET A 76 4.03 -0.62 -11.80
N ARG A 77 5.16 -0.65 -12.52
CA ARG A 77 5.49 0.38 -13.51
C ARG A 77 4.42 0.53 -14.56
N LYS A 78 3.96 -0.59 -15.13
CA LYS A 78 2.88 -0.58 -16.10
C LYS A 78 1.62 0.03 -15.50
N PHE A 79 1.27 -0.33 -14.26
CA PHE A 79 0.13 0.25 -13.56
C PHE A 79 0.28 1.77 -13.40
N LEU A 80 1.39 2.25 -12.83
CA LEU A 80 1.63 3.67 -12.57
C LEU A 80 1.71 4.50 -13.86
N THR A 81 2.22 3.95 -14.96
CA THR A 81 2.36 4.67 -16.24
C THR A 81 1.12 4.65 -17.12
N GLN A 82 0.15 3.78 -16.84
CA GLN A 82 -1.04 3.59 -17.69
C GLN A 82 -2.36 3.95 -17.00
N ASN A 83 -2.33 4.30 -15.71
CA ASN A 83 -3.53 4.59 -14.95
C ASN A 83 -3.41 5.95 -14.25
N GLY A 84 -4.41 6.82 -14.49
CA GLY A 84 -4.57 8.05 -13.74
C GLY A 84 -4.95 7.77 -12.27
N PRO A 85 -4.56 8.64 -11.32
CA PRO A 85 -3.82 9.89 -11.52
C PRO A 85 -2.28 9.73 -11.55
N TRP A 86 -1.76 8.50 -11.48
CA TRP A 86 -0.34 8.23 -11.29
C TRP A 86 0.50 8.61 -12.51
N ASP A 87 -0.01 8.33 -13.71
CA ASP A 87 0.63 8.67 -14.98
C ASP A 87 0.89 10.19 -15.11
N GLN A 88 0.00 11.02 -14.57
CA GLN A 88 0.15 12.46 -14.52
C GLN A 88 1.26 12.89 -13.56
N LEU A 89 1.43 12.21 -12.42
CA LEU A 89 2.51 12.52 -11.49
C LEU A 89 3.88 12.23 -12.11
N ILE A 90 3.97 11.15 -12.89
CA ILE A 90 5.19 10.80 -13.65
C ILE A 90 5.41 11.80 -14.78
N SER A 91 4.38 12.08 -15.58
CA SER A 91 4.47 12.99 -16.74
C SER A 91 4.83 14.42 -16.32
N ASN A 92 4.36 14.85 -15.15
CA ASN A 92 4.69 16.15 -14.56
C ASN A 92 6.03 16.16 -13.80
N ALA A 93 6.77 15.04 -13.81
CA ALA A 93 8.03 14.87 -13.08
C ALA A 93 7.92 15.16 -11.57
N ASN A 94 6.75 14.90 -10.99
CA ASN A 94 6.56 14.93 -9.55
C ASN A 94 7.17 13.69 -8.88
N ILE A 95 7.18 12.56 -9.59
CA ILE A 95 7.71 11.26 -9.15
C ILE A 95 8.67 10.71 -10.21
N ASP A 96 9.86 10.29 -9.78
CA ASP A 96 10.83 9.58 -10.62
C ASP A 96 10.72 8.06 -10.34
N LEU A 97 10.47 7.28 -11.39
CA LEU A 97 10.34 5.82 -11.32
C LEU A 97 11.70 5.10 -11.48
N VAL A 98 12.06 4.27 -10.50
CA VAL A 98 13.30 3.46 -10.49
C VAL A 98 12.95 1.97 -10.60
N ASN A 99 13.45 1.34 -11.67
CA ASN A 99 13.25 -0.09 -11.90
C ASN A 99 13.88 -0.94 -10.79
N LEU A 100 13.05 -1.78 -10.20
CA LEU A 100 13.42 -2.93 -9.41
C LEU A 100 13.56 -4.15 -10.31
N GLU A 101 14.60 -4.94 -10.05
CA GLU A 101 14.76 -6.28 -10.60
C GLU A 101 14.95 -7.24 -9.43
N ALA A 102 14.22 -8.35 -9.44
CA ALA A 102 14.32 -9.34 -8.38
C ALA A 102 15.79 -9.79 -8.19
N SER A 103 16.21 -9.88 -6.93
CA SER A 103 17.57 -10.27 -6.51
C SER A 103 18.69 -9.31 -6.92
N LYS A 104 18.37 -8.13 -7.47
CA LYS A 104 19.34 -7.08 -7.78
C LYS A 104 19.35 -6.04 -6.67
N GLU A 105 20.50 -5.90 -6.01
CA GLU A 105 20.68 -4.90 -4.96
C GLU A 105 20.62 -3.48 -5.55
N ILE A 106 19.91 -2.60 -4.85
CA ILE A 106 19.81 -1.17 -5.17
C ILE A 106 20.36 -0.39 -3.99
N ILE A 107 21.38 0.43 -4.27
CA ILE A 107 22.03 1.29 -3.30
C ILE A 107 21.24 2.60 -3.24
N LEU A 108 20.55 2.84 -2.12
CA LEU A 108 19.80 4.07 -1.91
C LEU A 108 20.72 5.21 -1.44
N ASN A 109 21.71 4.88 -0.62
CA ASN A 109 22.78 5.80 -0.20
C ASN A 109 23.99 5.01 0.35
N LYS A 110 24.97 5.73 0.93
CA LYS A 110 26.22 5.16 1.47
C LYS A 110 26.05 4.09 2.55
N SER A 111 24.90 4.03 3.21
CA SER A 111 24.65 3.14 4.35
C SER A 111 23.33 2.39 4.25
N LEU A 112 22.64 2.44 3.10
CA LEU A 112 21.35 1.79 2.92
C LEU A 112 21.24 1.21 1.51
N SER A 113 20.97 -0.07 1.44
CA SER A 113 20.59 -0.76 0.21
C SER A 113 19.39 -1.66 0.43
N VAL A 114 18.69 -1.96 -0.66
CA VAL A 114 17.54 -2.87 -0.68
C VAL A 114 17.72 -3.89 -1.79
N THR A 115 17.37 -5.14 -1.52
CA THR A 115 17.30 -6.21 -2.53
C THR A 115 15.87 -6.74 -2.56
N PRO A 116 15.10 -6.46 -3.63
CA PRO A 116 13.74 -6.95 -3.78
C PRO A 116 13.74 -8.44 -4.15
N PHE A 117 12.69 -9.16 -3.77
CA PHE A 117 12.43 -10.52 -4.19
C PHE A 117 10.91 -10.75 -4.33
N HIS A 118 10.52 -11.68 -5.20
CA HIS A 118 9.11 -12.03 -5.35
C HIS A 118 8.59 -12.78 -4.13
N VAL A 119 7.36 -12.45 -3.76
CA VAL A 119 6.59 -13.12 -2.72
C VAL A 119 5.29 -13.59 -3.36
N PRO A 120 4.87 -14.85 -3.16
CA PRO A 120 3.60 -15.31 -3.70
C PRO A 120 2.48 -14.54 -3.02
N HIS A 121 1.64 -13.91 -3.82
CA HIS A 121 0.39 -13.34 -3.38
C HIS A 121 -0.59 -13.37 -4.57
N ARG A 122 -1.84 -12.94 -4.35
CA ARG A 122 -2.77 -12.68 -5.44
C ARG A 122 -2.35 -11.41 -6.19
N ASP A 123 -1.59 -11.58 -7.27
CA ASP A 123 -1.16 -10.46 -8.11
C ASP A 123 -2.33 -9.99 -9.02
N GLU A 124 -3.20 -9.12 -8.49
CA GLU A 124 -4.36 -8.59 -9.25
C GLU A 124 -3.94 -7.50 -10.25
N TYR A 125 -3.09 -6.56 -9.82
CA TYR A 125 -2.66 -5.40 -10.63
C TYR A 125 -1.14 -5.27 -10.75
N SER A 126 -0.39 -5.80 -9.79
CA SER A 126 1.07 -5.77 -9.75
C SER A 126 1.61 -6.93 -8.94
N GLU A 127 2.90 -7.19 -9.08
CA GLU A 127 3.61 -8.20 -8.31
C GLU A 127 3.71 -7.82 -6.83
N THR A 128 3.65 -8.81 -5.95
CA THR A 128 3.98 -8.63 -4.53
C THR A 128 5.47 -8.83 -4.28
N VAL A 129 6.08 -7.88 -3.59
CA VAL A 129 7.53 -7.79 -3.39
C VAL A 129 7.87 -7.75 -1.91
N GLY A 130 8.76 -8.65 -1.49
CA GLY A 130 9.46 -8.54 -0.23
C GLY A 130 10.85 -7.92 -0.43
N PHE A 131 11.44 -7.40 0.64
CA PHE A 131 12.74 -6.76 0.60
C PHE A 131 13.70 -7.33 1.63
N LYS A 132 14.97 -7.49 1.23
CA LYS A 132 16.09 -7.51 2.17
C LYS A 132 16.64 -6.10 2.24
N ILE A 133 16.58 -5.50 3.42
CA ILE A 133 17.07 -4.15 3.69
C ILE A 133 18.40 -4.29 4.42
N LYS A 134 19.43 -3.64 3.92
CA LYS A 134 20.75 -3.64 4.54
C LYS A 134 21.10 -2.22 4.94
N GLY A 135 21.18 -1.99 6.25
CA GLY A 135 21.65 -0.76 6.83
C GLY A 135 23.15 -0.76 7.07
N LYS A 136 23.59 0.15 7.94
CA LYS A 136 25.00 0.30 8.31
C LYS A 136 25.46 -0.86 9.21
N ASP A 137 24.64 -1.19 10.19
CA ASP A 137 24.99 -2.09 11.28
C ASP A 137 24.13 -3.36 11.27
N LYS A 138 22.92 -3.30 10.69
CA LYS A 138 21.91 -4.35 10.73
C LYS A 138 21.18 -4.55 9.41
N THR A 139 20.55 -5.70 9.31
CA THR A 139 19.79 -6.17 8.16
C THR A 139 18.37 -6.53 8.56
N ALA A 140 17.42 -6.32 7.64
CA ALA A 140 16.03 -6.67 7.84
C ALA A 140 15.45 -7.46 6.66
N LEU A 141 14.70 -8.51 6.96
CA LEU A 141 13.76 -9.12 6.03
C LEU A 141 12.41 -8.43 6.19
N PHE A 142 11.79 -8.02 5.08
CA PHE A 142 10.51 -7.32 5.08
C PHE A 142 9.55 -8.00 4.10
N ILE A 143 8.54 -8.70 4.64
CA ILE A 143 7.51 -9.44 3.89
C ILE A 143 6.16 -9.07 4.53
N PRO A 144 5.56 -7.93 4.17
CA PRO A 144 4.34 -7.46 4.82
C PRO A 144 3.12 -8.32 4.48
N ASP A 145 3.13 -8.96 3.32
CA ASP A 145 2.02 -9.75 2.80
C ASP A 145 2.57 -10.97 2.05
N ILE A 146 1.99 -12.15 2.29
CA ILE A 146 2.31 -13.40 1.59
C ILE A 146 1.13 -14.37 1.64
N ASP A 147 0.88 -15.09 0.53
CA ASP A 147 -0.14 -16.14 0.44
C ASP A 147 0.02 -17.22 1.53
N LYS A 148 1.14 -17.96 1.48
CA LYS A 148 1.51 -19.04 2.40
C LYS A 148 3.03 -19.29 2.28
N TRP A 149 3.67 -19.64 3.39
CA TRP A 149 5.12 -19.92 3.43
C TRP A 149 5.56 -21.05 2.49
N ASN A 150 4.76 -22.11 2.35
CA ASN A 150 5.08 -23.25 1.49
C ASN A 150 4.98 -22.94 -0.01
N LYS A 151 4.28 -21.87 -0.40
CA LYS A 151 4.19 -21.43 -1.80
C LYS A 151 5.36 -20.53 -2.22
N TRP A 152 6.17 -20.04 -1.29
CA TRP A 152 7.21 -19.06 -1.60
C TRP A 152 8.38 -19.62 -2.41
N GLY A 153 8.57 -20.94 -2.39
CA GLY A 153 9.74 -21.59 -2.99
C GLY A 153 11.05 -21.33 -2.22
N GLN A 154 10.99 -20.58 -1.11
CA GLN A 154 12.10 -20.31 -0.20
C GLN A 154 11.74 -20.73 1.23
N SER A 155 12.77 -21.05 2.03
CA SER A 155 12.59 -21.40 3.43
C SER A 155 12.65 -20.14 4.29
N ILE A 156 11.50 -19.71 4.81
CA ILE A 156 11.40 -18.58 5.73
C ILE A 156 12.30 -18.73 6.96
N ILE A 157 12.45 -19.96 7.49
CA ILE A 157 13.40 -20.26 8.58
C ILE A 157 14.83 -19.88 8.20
N LYS A 158 15.27 -20.30 7.00
CA LYS A 158 16.63 -19.99 6.52
C LYS A 158 16.81 -18.49 6.28
N GLU A 159 15.77 -17.79 5.86
CA GLU A 159 15.82 -16.35 5.63
C GLU A 159 15.84 -15.54 6.94
N ILE A 160 15.08 -15.93 7.97
CA ILE A 160 15.13 -15.31 9.30
C ILE A 160 16.55 -15.40 9.90
N LYS A 161 17.22 -16.56 9.75
CA LYS A 161 18.58 -16.78 10.25
C LYS A 161 19.65 -15.86 9.63
N LYS A 162 19.37 -15.26 8.47
CA LYS A 162 20.32 -14.41 7.73
C LYS A 162 20.21 -12.93 8.07
N VAL A 163 19.23 -12.54 8.88
CA VAL A 163 18.93 -11.14 9.16
C VAL A 163 18.95 -10.84 10.66
N ASP A 164 18.99 -9.55 11.01
CA ASP A 164 18.89 -9.07 12.39
C ASP A 164 17.44 -8.81 12.81
N TYR A 165 16.59 -8.49 11.82
CA TYR A 165 15.15 -8.28 11.99
C TYR A 165 14.37 -9.00 10.88
N ALA A 166 13.25 -9.60 11.22
CA ALA A 166 12.31 -10.16 10.25
C ALA A 166 10.91 -9.61 10.49
N PHE A 167 10.50 -8.66 9.65
CA PHE A 167 9.15 -8.10 9.64
C PHE A 167 8.30 -8.91 8.67
N ILE A 168 7.35 -9.67 9.20
CA ILE A 168 6.60 -10.67 8.42
C ILE A 168 5.09 -10.50 8.58
N ASP A 169 4.35 -10.98 7.58
CA ASP A 169 2.89 -11.00 7.57
C ASP A 169 2.32 -11.60 8.85
N GLY A 170 1.44 -10.84 9.50
CA GLY A 170 0.63 -11.26 10.63
C GLY A 170 -0.83 -10.86 10.44
N THR A 171 -1.33 -10.81 9.20
CA THR A 171 -2.65 -10.29 8.83
C THR A 171 -3.74 -10.89 9.71
N PHE A 172 -3.77 -12.22 9.83
CA PHE A 172 -4.72 -12.92 10.67
C PHE A 172 -3.99 -13.73 11.76
N TYR A 173 -4.49 -13.69 13.00
CA TYR A 173 -3.95 -14.48 14.09
C TYR A 173 -4.32 -15.97 13.95
N SER A 174 -5.58 -16.28 13.65
CA SER A 174 -6.08 -17.64 13.45
C SER A 174 -7.32 -17.71 12.56
N GLY A 175 -7.73 -18.92 12.18
CA GLY A 175 -8.97 -19.15 11.42
C GLY A 175 -10.27 -18.69 12.11
N VAL A 176 -10.23 -18.44 13.43
CA VAL A 176 -11.43 -18.06 14.19
C VAL A 176 -11.90 -16.64 13.83
N GLU A 177 -10.98 -15.72 13.55
CA GLU A 177 -11.32 -14.32 13.25
C GLU A 177 -11.94 -14.11 11.87
N ILE A 178 -11.90 -15.15 11.04
CA ILE A 178 -12.33 -15.12 9.66
C ILE A 178 -13.85 -15.31 9.51
N GLY A 179 -14.53 -15.77 10.57
CA GLY A 179 -15.97 -15.99 10.60
C GLY A 179 -16.40 -17.12 9.66
N HIS A 180 -17.32 -16.81 8.74
CA HIS A 180 -17.94 -17.79 7.83
C HIS A 180 -17.19 -18.00 6.51
N ARG A 181 -16.04 -17.34 6.29
CA ARG A 181 -15.30 -17.47 5.03
C ARG A 181 -14.52 -18.79 5.00
N ASN A 182 -14.34 -19.33 3.80
CA ASN A 182 -13.56 -20.55 3.60
C ASN A 182 -12.07 -20.28 3.91
N ILE A 183 -11.56 -20.88 4.98
CA ILE A 183 -10.16 -20.74 5.42
C ILE A 183 -9.17 -21.13 4.32
N ALA A 184 -9.50 -22.13 3.51
CA ALA A 184 -8.64 -22.61 2.43
C ALA A 184 -8.45 -21.57 1.31
N GLU A 185 -9.37 -20.61 1.21
CA GLU A 185 -9.32 -19.54 0.21
C GLU A 185 -8.59 -18.30 0.71
N ILE A 186 -8.18 -18.25 1.98
CA ILE A 186 -7.59 -17.03 2.56
C ILE A 186 -6.08 -17.04 2.35
N PRO A 187 -5.58 -16.13 1.50
CA PRO A 187 -4.20 -16.11 1.06
C PRO A 187 -3.29 -15.42 2.09
N HIS A 188 -3.27 -15.91 3.34
CA HIS A 188 -2.30 -15.48 4.34
C HIS A 188 -1.93 -16.61 5.30
N PRO A 189 -0.66 -16.76 5.74
CA PRO A 189 -0.32 -17.62 6.85
C PRO A 189 -0.89 -17.03 8.15
N PHE A 190 -1.50 -17.86 8.99
CA PHE A 190 -1.89 -17.40 10.32
C PHE A 190 -0.66 -17.17 11.20
N ILE A 191 -0.76 -16.25 12.16
CA ILE A 191 0.30 -16.09 13.18
C ILE A 191 0.49 -17.43 13.92
N GLU A 192 -0.57 -18.13 14.28
CA GLU A 192 -0.46 -19.44 14.96
C GLU A 192 0.24 -20.50 14.08
N GLU A 193 -0.06 -20.53 12.78
CA GLU A 193 0.61 -21.41 11.81
C GLU A 193 2.10 -21.07 11.69
N SER A 194 2.42 -19.78 11.57
CA SER A 194 3.79 -19.27 11.46
C SER A 194 4.61 -19.59 12.71
N ILE A 195 4.03 -19.38 13.89
CA ILE A 195 4.66 -19.74 15.17
C ILE A 195 4.97 -21.24 15.22
N GLY A 196 4.03 -22.10 14.81
CA GLY A 196 4.25 -23.54 14.75
C GLY A 196 5.40 -23.92 13.82
N LEU A 197 5.47 -23.30 12.64
CA LEU A 197 6.58 -23.47 11.70
C LEU A 197 7.93 -23.03 12.30
N PHE A 198 7.92 -21.98 13.12
CA PHE A 198 9.11 -21.37 13.70
C PHE A 198 9.58 -22.01 15.01
N GLU A 199 8.94 -23.09 15.48
CA GLU A 199 9.34 -23.75 16.73
C GLU A 199 10.75 -24.35 16.66
N GLU A 200 11.28 -24.65 15.47
CA GLU A 200 12.67 -25.10 15.30
C GLU A 200 13.72 -23.98 15.42
N LEU A 201 13.30 -22.70 15.43
CA LEU A 201 14.20 -21.58 15.66
C LEU A 201 14.61 -21.52 17.14
N SER A 202 15.86 -21.14 17.41
CA SER A 202 16.30 -20.82 18.77
C SER A 202 15.57 -19.58 19.28
N LEU A 203 15.52 -19.38 20.60
CA LEU A 203 14.91 -18.19 21.19
C LEU A 203 15.52 -16.89 20.64
N GLN A 204 16.83 -16.88 20.39
CA GLN A 204 17.52 -15.73 19.80
C GLN A 204 17.02 -15.42 18.38
N GLU A 205 16.76 -16.44 17.56
CA GLU A 205 16.23 -16.25 16.20
C GLU A 205 14.76 -15.84 16.21
N ARG A 206 13.94 -16.42 17.11
CA ARG A 206 12.54 -16.02 17.27
C ARG A 206 12.42 -14.55 17.69
N ASN A 207 13.30 -14.09 18.57
CA ASN A 207 13.34 -12.70 19.06
C ASN A 207 13.64 -11.67 17.96
N LYS A 208 14.08 -12.10 16.77
CA LYS A 208 14.26 -11.22 15.61
C LYS A 208 12.98 -11.01 14.82
N VAL A 209 11.98 -11.85 15.02
CA VAL A 209 10.74 -11.85 14.24
C VAL A 209 9.74 -10.87 14.84
N TYR A 210 9.20 -10.02 13.98
CA TYR A 210 8.16 -9.03 14.25
C TYR A 210 7.01 -9.26 13.29
N PHE A 211 5.85 -9.67 13.79
CA PHE A 211 4.65 -9.71 12.95
C PHE A 211 4.16 -8.29 12.66
N ILE A 212 3.74 -8.02 11.43
CA ILE A 212 3.24 -6.72 10.94
C ILE A 212 1.92 -6.90 10.16
N HIS A 213 1.39 -5.80 9.60
CA HIS A 213 0.25 -5.83 8.66
C HIS A 213 -1.04 -6.47 9.22
N TYR A 214 -1.40 -6.17 10.46
CA TYR A 214 -2.58 -6.79 11.08
C TYR A 214 -3.89 -6.35 10.43
N ASN A 215 -4.78 -7.31 10.19
CA ASN A 215 -6.17 -7.00 9.89
C ASN A 215 -6.87 -6.41 11.13
N HIS A 216 -7.90 -5.59 10.91
CA HIS A 216 -8.69 -4.96 11.97
C HIS A 216 -9.39 -5.96 12.91
N THR A 217 -9.57 -7.22 12.50
CA THR A 217 -10.13 -8.30 13.34
C THR A 217 -9.10 -8.98 14.23
N ASN A 218 -7.81 -8.70 14.02
CA ASN A 218 -6.75 -9.47 14.64
C ASN A 218 -6.69 -9.16 16.16
N PRO A 219 -6.80 -10.17 17.03
CA PRO A 219 -6.80 -9.97 18.48
C PRO A 219 -5.50 -9.34 19.01
N VAL A 220 -4.40 -9.38 18.24
CA VAL A 220 -3.12 -8.75 18.65
C VAL A 220 -3.16 -7.22 18.66
N LEU A 221 -4.24 -6.62 18.13
CA LEU A 221 -4.50 -5.18 18.23
C LEU A 221 -4.80 -4.75 19.67
N ASP A 222 -5.40 -5.63 20.46
CA ASP A 222 -5.51 -5.46 21.91
C ASP A 222 -4.21 -5.97 22.56
N THR A 223 -3.44 -5.04 23.14
CA THR A 223 -2.14 -5.33 23.76
C THR A 223 -2.25 -6.25 24.98
N GLU A 224 -3.42 -6.29 25.63
CA GLU A 224 -3.66 -7.12 26.82
C GLU A 224 -4.23 -8.50 26.47
N SER A 225 -4.47 -8.76 25.18
CA SER A 225 -5.07 -10.01 24.72
C SER A 225 -4.21 -11.23 25.06
N LYS A 226 -4.88 -12.37 25.24
CA LYS A 226 -4.20 -13.67 25.41
C LYS A 226 -3.34 -14.02 24.20
N ALA A 227 -3.73 -13.58 23.00
CA ALA A 227 -2.98 -13.75 21.77
C ALA A 227 -1.61 -13.05 21.87
N CYS A 228 -1.58 -11.78 22.28
CA CYS A 228 -0.33 -11.03 22.49
C CYS A 228 0.62 -11.77 23.46
N LYS A 229 0.11 -12.17 24.63
CA LYS A 229 0.90 -12.87 25.65
C LYS A 229 1.48 -14.17 25.12
N LYS A 230 0.67 -15.01 24.45
CA LYS A 230 1.12 -16.29 23.88
C LYS A 230 2.24 -16.11 22.83
N ILE A 231 2.17 -15.06 22.02
CA ILE A 231 3.19 -14.75 21.00
C ILE A 231 4.50 -14.35 21.66
N GLN A 232 4.42 -13.45 22.64
CA GLN A 232 5.59 -12.95 23.39
C GLN A 232 6.24 -14.04 24.25
N ASP A 233 5.45 -14.88 24.92
CA ASP A 233 5.93 -16.01 25.73
C ASP A 233 6.72 -17.03 24.88
N LYS A 234 6.42 -17.13 23.59
CA LYS A 234 7.16 -17.97 22.63
C LYS A 234 8.41 -17.31 22.05
N GLY A 235 8.70 -16.06 22.44
CA GLY A 235 9.87 -15.29 22.02
C GLY A 235 9.71 -14.57 20.69
N PHE A 236 8.48 -14.24 20.28
CA PHE A 236 8.21 -13.46 19.07
C PHE A 236 7.77 -12.04 19.44
N ASN A 237 7.95 -11.10 18.51
CA ASN A 237 7.54 -9.72 18.71
C ASN A 237 6.34 -9.36 17.84
N LEU A 238 5.65 -8.31 18.28
CA LEU A 238 4.51 -7.73 17.62
C LEU A 238 4.81 -6.26 17.37
N ALA A 239 5.03 -5.87 16.11
CA ALA A 239 5.32 -4.48 15.80
C ALA A 239 4.12 -3.58 16.08
N ARG A 240 4.40 -2.34 16.46
CA ARG A 240 3.39 -1.31 16.74
C ARG A 240 3.66 -0.08 15.91
N LYS A 241 2.59 0.70 15.74
CA LYS A 241 2.70 2.02 15.11
C LYS A 241 3.71 2.85 15.90
N ASN A 242 4.62 3.49 15.17
CA ASN A 242 5.72 4.32 15.68
C ASN A 242 6.91 3.57 16.27
N ASP A 243 6.97 2.23 16.20
CA ASP A 243 8.19 1.50 16.55
C ASP A 243 9.36 1.97 15.68
N ARG A 244 10.54 2.06 16.29
CA ARG A 244 11.77 2.50 15.62
C ARG A 244 12.84 1.44 15.75
N PHE A 245 13.35 1.00 14.61
CA PHE A 245 14.42 0.02 14.52
C PHE A 245 15.65 0.67 13.92
N LYS A 246 16.80 0.47 14.56
CA LYS A 246 18.08 0.93 14.03
C LYS A 246 18.56 -0.07 12.97
N LEU A 247 18.87 0.42 11.78
CA LEU A 247 19.53 -0.34 10.70
C LEU A 247 21.01 0.03 10.61
#